data_AF-A0A317HFN6-F1
#
_entry.id   AF-A0A317HFN6-F1
#
_cell.length_a   1.000
_cell.length_b   1.000
_cell.length_c   1.000
_cell.angle_alpha   90.00
_cell.angle_beta   90.00
_cell.angle_gamma   90.00
#
_symmetry.space_group_name_H-M   'P 1'
#
loop_
_entity.id
_entity.type
_entity.pdbx_description
1 polymer ?
#
loop_
_entity_poly.entity_id
_entity_poly.type
_entity_poly.pdbx_seq_one_letter_code
_entity_poly.pdbx_strand_id
1 'polypeptide(L)'
;VPSLISWIAMTLAGVWAGRSGQTQGAPATGTISVSKEWLAAVGPYVFVVGLLLLVGWAAEALFTNASQLGWAGVALLFASVLAVTLVFAWRVDINEFSMHAFYRNRLARGYLGASNLSRKANPFTGIDPEDSNVPVSGLRASAGYPGPFPIFCAALNISDGDELAWQERKAASFVFTPICTGYDTPWTSRATSRGCARFSGYVDTDCFAYPPKGIHIATVAAISGAALSPNWGYHTNPVTAFLLTLFNARLGWWLLNPRSVAEDGLSLPHTAKNRRQLPPSPKIAVFQMIRELLGITSDVDRYVYLSDGGHFDNMGLYELVRRRCRFIIVSDAEQDGEAKFEGISMAIRRCRADFRVEIDLDLRMLEPNNEKISSRHVVVGTIKYPDIDEKGTIVYLKSSLTGDEPADVLGYRKSDTAFPHDTTVNQWFTESLFESYRRLGLHVFESTFEPAMRGVVWSTDCARQQLFDNLRVTWTPPTPEMEKFHQVHSDRYDALIREMRQEPRLAGLLDSFYGDGDRWKDNRSPEQIAYALGFISELIEFMSNVYIDLKLVFPANVDHPYAQTWIKLFHKCGKVDIVQDGWQKFGPSYTPRFQRFAVEDVGLPRLTAPGPAIN
;
A
#
# COMPACT_ATOMS: atom_id res chain seq x y z
N VAL A 1 -27.26 -44.86 -18.53
CA VAL A 1 -27.90 -44.01 -19.56
C VAL A 1 -28.88 -42.99 -18.96
N PRO A 2 -29.87 -43.36 -18.12
CA PRO A 2 -30.82 -42.39 -17.54
C PRO A 2 -30.13 -41.30 -16.70
N SER A 3 -29.18 -41.69 -15.85
CA SER A 3 -28.40 -40.79 -15.00
C SER A 3 -27.54 -39.79 -15.78
N LEU A 4 -27.00 -40.21 -16.94
CA LEU A 4 -26.21 -39.35 -17.83
C LEU A 4 -27.11 -38.31 -18.52
N ILE A 5 -28.29 -38.73 -18.96
CA ILE A 5 -29.29 -37.84 -19.57
C ILE A 5 -29.79 -36.83 -18.54
N SER A 6 -30.08 -37.26 -17.30
CA SER A 6 -30.46 -36.37 -16.20
C SER A 6 -29.34 -35.37 -15.86
N TRP A 7 -28.08 -35.82 -15.83
CA TRP A 7 -26.93 -34.95 -15.59
C TRP A 7 -26.74 -33.89 -16.69
N ILE A 8 -26.82 -34.29 -17.96
CA ILE A 8 -26.75 -33.38 -19.11
C ILE A 8 -27.93 -32.38 -19.07
N ALA A 9 -29.14 -32.86 -18.84
CA ALA A 9 -30.33 -32.02 -18.75
C ALA A 9 -30.24 -30.99 -17.61
N MET A 10 -29.73 -31.40 -16.44
CA MET A 10 -29.57 -30.50 -15.29
C MET A 10 -28.44 -29.48 -15.50
N THR A 11 -27.36 -29.89 -16.18
CA THR A 11 -26.27 -28.98 -16.59
C THR A 11 -26.78 -27.94 -17.59
N LEU A 12 -27.52 -28.36 -18.62
CA LEU A 12 -28.11 -27.47 -19.61
C LEU A 12 -29.14 -26.52 -18.97
N ALA A 13 -29.95 -27.02 -18.03
CA ALA A 13 -30.89 -26.20 -17.27
C ALA A 13 -30.19 -25.15 -16.39
N GLY A 14 -29.07 -25.51 -15.73
CA GLY A 14 -28.25 -24.57 -14.96
C GLY A 14 -27.61 -23.48 -15.83
N VAL A 15 -27.04 -23.85 -16.98
CA VAL A 15 -26.48 -22.89 -17.96
C VAL A 15 -27.57 -21.98 -18.54
N TRP A 16 -28.77 -22.52 -18.79
CA TRP A 16 -29.90 -21.74 -19.30
C TRP A 16 -30.46 -20.78 -18.25
N ALA A 17 -30.54 -21.20 -16.98
CA ALA A 17 -30.91 -20.33 -15.86
C ALA A 17 -29.90 -19.18 -15.68
N GLY A 18 -28.60 -19.46 -15.80
CA GLY A 18 -27.54 -18.45 -15.74
C GLY A 18 -27.49 -17.47 -16.91
N ARG A 19 -28.15 -17.79 -18.04
CA ARG A 19 -28.26 -16.91 -19.22
C ARG A 19 -29.48 -15.98 -19.21
N SER A 20 -30.41 -16.14 -18.26
CA SER A 20 -31.60 -15.27 -18.19
C SER A 20 -31.20 -13.85 -17.77
N GLY A 21 -31.57 -12.86 -18.58
CA GLY A 21 -31.00 -11.50 -18.63
C GLY A 21 -31.30 -10.55 -17.47
N GLN A 22 -31.20 -11.00 -16.21
CA GLN A 22 -31.31 -10.13 -15.03
C GLN A 22 -29.97 -9.89 -14.31
N THR A 23 -28.86 -10.45 -14.81
CA THR A 23 -27.49 -10.08 -14.38
C THR A 23 -26.96 -8.81 -15.07
N GLN A 24 -27.80 -8.10 -15.85
CA GLN A 24 -27.49 -6.82 -16.52
C GLN A 24 -28.30 -5.62 -15.96
N GLY A 25 -28.49 -5.54 -14.64
CA GLY A 25 -28.78 -4.26 -13.97
C GLY A 25 -30.15 -3.61 -14.22
N ALA A 26 -31.19 -4.35 -14.62
CA ALA A 26 -32.56 -3.84 -14.59
C ALA A 26 -33.20 -4.04 -13.20
N PRO A 27 -33.95 -3.07 -12.63
CA PRO A 27 -34.62 -3.25 -11.35
C PRO A 27 -35.67 -4.37 -11.47
N ALA A 28 -35.60 -5.33 -10.55
CA ALA A 28 -36.46 -6.52 -10.55
C ALA A 28 -37.93 -6.14 -10.30
N THR A 29 -38.74 -6.12 -11.36
CA THR A 29 -40.20 -5.95 -11.30
C THR A 29 -40.97 -7.27 -11.47
N GLY A 30 -40.40 -8.39 -11.00
CA GLY A 30 -41.08 -9.69 -11.02
C GLY A 30 -40.59 -10.64 -9.94
N THR A 31 -41.52 -11.40 -9.36
CA THR A 31 -41.27 -12.48 -8.40
C THR A 31 -40.33 -13.53 -9.02
N ILE A 32 -39.07 -13.53 -8.58
CA ILE A 32 -38.08 -14.52 -8.98
C ILE A 32 -38.51 -15.89 -8.41
N SER A 33 -38.70 -16.88 -9.28
CA SER A 33 -39.01 -18.25 -8.85
C SER A 33 -37.77 -18.85 -8.18
N VAL A 34 -37.85 -19.13 -6.88
CA VAL A 34 -36.83 -19.77 -6.01
C VAL A 34 -36.09 -20.94 -6.69
N SER A 35 -36.75 -21.65 -7.61
CA SER A 35 -36.19 -22.74 -8.40
C SER A 35 -35.02 -22.34 -9.32
N LYS A 36 -34.99 -21.12 -9.86
CA LYS A 36 -33.94 -20.69 -10.81
C LYS A 36 -32.62 -20.32 -10.11
N GLU A 37 -32.71 -19.68 -8.95
CA GLU A 37 -31.53 -19.38 -8.11
C GLU A 37 -30.92 -20.66 -7.57
N TRP A 38 -31.75 -21.60 -7.10
CA TRP A 38 -31.28 -22.93 -6.68
C TRP A 38 -30.59 -23.69 -7.81
N LEU A 39 -31.14 -23.67 -9.03
CA LEU A 39 -30.54 -24.30 -10.21
C LEU A 39 -29.21 -23.64 -10.62
N ALA A 40 -29.11 -22.31 -10.53
CA ALA A 40 -27.88 -21.58 -10.83
C ALA A 40 -26.78 -21.83 -9.77
N ALA A 41 -27.16 -21.94 -8.49
CA ALA A 41 -26.24 -22.21 -7.40
C ALA A 41 -25.74 -23.67 -7.38
N VAL A 42 -26.62 -24.64 -7.69
CA VAL A 42 -26.31 -26.08 -7.59
C VAL A 42 -25.80 -26.68 -8.90
N GLY A 43 -26.18 -26.09 -10.04
CA GLY A 43 -25.79 -26.57 -11.38
C GLY A 43 -24.29 -26.83 -11.57
N PRO A 44 -23.38 -25.92 -11.16
CA PRO A 44 -21.94 -26.14 -11.28
C PRO A 44 -21.43 -27.36 -10.48
N TYR A 45 -21.94 -27.58 -9.27
CA TYR A 45 -21.54 -28.73 -8.44
C TYR A 45 -22.02 -30.05 -9.03
N VAL A 46 -23.26 -30.09 -9.51
CA VAL A 46 -23.81 -31.26 -10.22
C VAL A 46 -23.01 -31.54 -11.48
N PHE A 47 -22.61 -30.50 -12.23
CA PHE A 47 -21.72 -30.64 -13.37
C PHE A 47 -20.38 -31.26 -12.98
N VAL A 48 -19.69 -30.70 -11.97
CA VAL A 48 -18.39 -31.20 -11.51
C VAL A 48 -18.47 -32.65 -11.05
N VAL A 49 -19.46 -33.00 -10.22
CA VAL A 49 -19.63 -34.39 -9.74
C VAL A 49 -19.88 -35.34 -10.90
N GLY A 50 -20.78 -35.01 -11.83
CA GLY A 50 -21.03 -35.90 -12.97
C GLY A 50 -19.87 -35.95 -13.96
N LEU A 51 -19.08 -34.88 -14.10
CA LEU A 51 -17.85 -34.89 -14.90
C LEU A 51 -16.81 -35.82 -14.27
N LEU A 52 -16.61 -35.73 -12.95
CA LEU A 52 -15.69 -36.61 -12.22
C LEU A 52 -16.12 -38.08 -12.31
N LEU A 53 -17.43 -38.36 -12.19
CA LEU A 53 -17.96 -39.71 -12.37
C LEU A 53 -17.78 -40.21 -13.81
N LEU A 54 -17.96 -39.35 -14.82
CA LEU A 54 -17.75 -39.70 -16.21
C LEU A 54 -16.27 -39.97 -16.51
N VAL A 55 -15.37 -39.13 -16.01
CA VAL A 55 -13.92 -39.32 -16.13
C VAL A 55 -13.48 -40.58 -15.39
N GLY A 56 -14.00 -40.82 -14.18
CA GLY A 56 -13.75 -42.04 -13.41
C GLY A 56 -14.22 -43.29 -14.14
N TRP A 57 -15.45 -43.28 -14.66
CA TRP A 57 -15.99 -44.37 -15.48
C TRP A 57 -15.16 -44.60 -16.75
N ALA A 58 -14.76 -43.54 -17.46
CA ALA A 58 -13.93 -43.66 -18.64
C ALA A 58 -12.54 -44.24 -18.30
N ALA A 59 -11.93 -43.80 -17.20
CA ALA A 59 -10.67 -44.33 -16.71
C ALA A 59 -10.78 -45.81 -16.34
N GLU A 60 -11.84 -46.20 -15.62
CA GLU A 60 -12.12 -47.60 -15.25
C GLU A 60 -12.36 -48.47 -16.49
N ALA A 61 -13.15 -47.99 -17.46
CA ALA A 61 -13.41 -48.71 -18.70
C ALA A 61 -12.13 -48.89 -19.54
N LEU A 62 -11.31 -47.84 -19.67
CA LEU A 62 -10.02 -47.90 -20.36
C LEU A 62 -9.07 -48.87 -19.65
N PHE A 63 -8.99 -48.81 -18.32
CA PHE A 63 -8.14 -49.71 -17.53
C PHE A 63 -8.60 -51.17 -17.64
N THR A 64 -9.92 -51.42 -17.59
CA THR A 64 -10.50 -52.76 -17.71
C THR A 64 -10.27 -53.36 -19.09
N ASN A 65 -10.38 -52.57 -20.16
CA ASN A 65 -10.07 -53.05 -21.51
C ASN A 65 -8.56 -53.29 -21.70
N ALA A 66 -7.72 -52.42 -21.14
CA ALA A 66 -6.27 -52.56 -21.20
C ALA A 66 -5.77 -53.77 -20.39
N SER A 67 -6.41 -54.10 -19.26
CA SER A 67 -6.04 -55.25 -18.44
C SER A 67 -6.39 -56.60 -19.08
N GLN A 68 -7.38 -56.65 -19.98
CA GLN A 68 -7.66 -57.84 -20.80
C GLN A 68 -6.50 -58.21 -21.75
N LEU A 69 -5.68 -57.23 -22.12
CA LEU A 69 -4.44 -57.41 -22.90
C LEU A 69 -3.22 -57.73 -22.00
N GLY A 70 -3.44 -57.97 -20.71
CA GLY A 70 -2.40 -58.23 -19.72
C GLY A 70 -1.56 -57.01 -19.37
N TRP A 71 -0.41 -57.23 -18.70
CA TRP A 71 0.49 -56.16 -18.27
C TRP A 71 0.98 -55.25 -19.40
N ALA A 72 1.12 -55.80 -20.61
CA ALA A 72 1.51 -55.02 -21.79
C ALA A 72 0.44 -54.00 -22.20
N GLY A 73 -0.85 -54.38 -22.16
CA GLY A 73 -1.95 -53.46 -22.45
C GLY A 73 -2.04 -52.32 -21.44
N VAL A 74 -1.89 -52.63 -20.14
CA VAL A 74 -1.85 -51.62 -19.07
C VAL A 74 -0.65 -50.69 -19.26
N ALA A 75 0.54 -51.23 -19.54
CA ALA A 75 1.74 -50.42 -19.79
C ALA A 75 1.57 -49.49 -21.01
N LEU A 76 0.95 -49.98 -22.10
CA LEU A 76 0.64 -49.18 -23.28
C LEU A 76 -0.37 -48.07 -22.97
N LEU A 77 -1.39 -48.34 -22.15
CA LEU A 77 -2.34 -47.32 -21.70
C LEU A 77 -1.61 -46.21 -20.92
N PHE A 78 -0.80 -46.57 -19.92
CA PHE A 78 -0.02 -45.57 -19.17
C PHE A 78 0.95 -44.81 -20.07
N ALA A 79 1.65 -45.48 -20.98
CA ALA A 79 2.58 -44.85 -21.91
C ALA A 79 1.86 -43.87 -22.87
N SER A 80 0.67 -44.23 -23.37
CA SER A 80 -0.13 -43.36 -24.23
C SER A 80 -0.68 -42.15 -23.49
N VAL A 81 -1.19 -42.31 -22.26
CA VAL A 81 -1.60 -41.18 -21.41
C VAL A 81 -0.42 -40.26 -21.14
N LEU A 82 0.73 -40.82 -20.74
CA LEU A 82 1.95 -40.05 -20.52
C LEU A 82 2.40 -39.31 -21.78
N ALA A 83 2.38 -39.96 -22.95
CA ALA A 83 2.73 -39.35 -24.22
C ALA A 83 1.80 -38.17 -24.56
N VAL A 84 0.48 -38.35 -24.40
CA VAL A 84 -0.51 -37.29 -24.60
C VAL A 84 -0.23 -36.14 -23.62
N THR A 85 -0.01 -36.41 -22.33
CA THR A 85 0.34 -35.38 -21.35
C THR A 85 1.60 -34.62 -21.72
N LEU A 86 2.67 -35.31 -22.16
CA LEU A 86 3.91 -34.67 -22.58
C LEU A 86 3.73 -33.81 -23.85
N VAL A 87 2.93 -34.28 -24.82
CA VAL A 87 2.60 -33.50 -26.03
C VAL A 87 1.82 -32.24 -25.66
N PHE A 88 0.79 -32.36 -24.82
CA PHE A 88 0.03 -31.20 -24.35
C PHE A 88 0.91 -30.23 -23.56
N ALA A 89 1.74 -30.73 -22.65
CA ALA A 89 2.62 -29.89 -21.85
C ALA A 89 3.75 -29.22 -22.65
N TRP A 90 4.11 -29.79 -23.81
CA TRP A 90 5.04 -29.16 -24.75
C TRP A 90 4.35 -28.11 -25.63
N ARG A 91 3.07 -28.33 -25.97
CA ARG A 91 2.36 -27.51 -26.95
C ARG A 91 1.57 -26.36 -26.34
N VAL A 92 1.17 -26.49 -25.07
CA VAL A 92 0.36 -25.52 -24.33
C VAL A 92 1.26 -24.80 -23.34
N ASP A 93 1.36 -23.48 -23.48
CA ASP A 93 2.07 -22.65 -22.51
C ASP A 93 1.35 -22.70 -21.16
N ILE A 94 2.12 -22.91 -20.10
CA ILE A 94 1.61 -22.88 -18.73
C ILE A 94 0.90 -21.55 -18.46
N ASN A 95 1.35 -20.42 -18.97
CA ASN A 95 0.73 -19.13 -18.68
C ASN A 95 -0.57 -18.91 -19.46
N GLU A 96 -0.68 -19.42 -20.70
CA GLU A 96 -1.88 -19.26 -21.53
C GLU A 96 -3.05 -20.13 -21.06
N PHE A 97 -2.76 -21.30 -20.51
CA PHE A 97 -3.78 -22.22 -19.98
C PHE A 97 -4.23 -21.84 -18.56
N SER A 98 -4.41 -20.56 -18.27
CA SER A 98 -4.79 -20.06 -16.93
C SER A 98 -5.91 -19.01 -17.00
N MET A 99 -6.55 -18.72 -15.86
CA MET A 99 -7.50 -17.61 -15.74
C MET A 99 -6.84 -16.23 -15.89
N HIS A 100 -5.51 -16.15 -15.86
CA HIS A 100 -4.78 -14.90 -16.00
C HIS A 100 -5.08 -14.21 -17.34
N ALA A 101 -5.07 -14.94 -18.47
CA ALA A 101 -5.31 -14.34 -19.78
C ALA A 101 -6.72 -13.70 -19.86
N PHE A 102 -7.71 -14.33 -19.23
CA PHE A 102 -9.05 -13.79 -19.13
C PHE A 102 -9.11 -12.51 -18.27
N TYR A 103 -8.46 -12.53 -17.10
CA TYR A 103 -8.37 -11.36 -16.22
C TYR A 103 -7.65 -10.19 -16.91
N ARG A 104 -6.47 -10.44 -17.49
CA ARG A 104 -5.69 -9.50 -18.30
C ARG A 104 -6.52 -8.84 -19.39
N ASN A 105 -7.23 -9.64 -20.19
CA ASN A 105 -8.02 -9.12 -21.30
C ASN A 105 -9.19 -8.25 -20.82
N ARG A 106 -9.76 -8.54 -19.64
CA ARG A 106 -10.80 -7.70 -19.03
C ARG A 106 -10.27 -6.37 -18.52
N LEU A 107 -9.11 -6.37 -17.87
CA LEU A 107 -8.42 -5.14 -17.47
C LEU A 107 -8.08 -4.29 -18.69
N ALA A 108 -7.48 -4.90 -19.73
CA ALA A 108 -7.16 -4.20 -20.97
C ALA A 108 -8.42 -3.58 -21.59
N ARG A 109 -9.52 -4.34 -21.68
CA ARG A 109 -10.79 -3.83 -22.19
C ARG A 109 -11.33 -2.65 -21.37
N GLY A 110 -11.32 -2.76 -20.04
CA GLY A 110 -11.90 -1.76 -19.14
C GLY A 110 -11.14 -0.43 -19.12
N TYR A 111 -9.81 -0.45 -19.25
CA TYR A 111 -8.97 0.75 -19.16
C TYR A 111 -8.40 1.19 -20.51
N LEU A 112 -7.62 0.31 -21.15
CA LEU A 112 -6.93 0.63 -22.41
C LEU A 112 -7.92 0.68 -23.58
N GLY A 113 -8.86 -0.27 -23.64
CA GLY A 113 -9.90 -0.30 -24.64
C GLY A 113 -10.89 0.85 -24.53
N ALA A 114 -11.27 1.24 -23.30
CA ALA A 114 -12.08 2.44 -23.08
C ALA A 114 -11.39 3.73 -23.55
N SER A 115 -10.06 3.76 -23.54
CA SER A 115 -9.25 4.90 -24.00
C SER A 115 -8.86 4.82 -25.49
N ASN A 116 -9.18 3.73 -26.18
CA ASN A 116 -8.82 3.52 -27.58
C ASN A 116 -9.93 3.98 -28.53
N LEU A 117 -9.76 5.17 -29.10
CA LEU A 117 -10.73 5.76 -30.05
C LEU A 117 -10.86 4.97 -31.36
N SER A 118 -9.87 4.15 -31.73
CA SER A 118 -9.84 3.37 -32.97
C SER A 118 -10.16 1.89 -32.76
N ARG A 119 -10.76 1.55 -31.61
CA ARG A 119 -11.02 0.18 -31.17
C ARG A 119 -11.94 -0.60 -32.10
N LYS A 120 -11.52 -1.82 -32.44
CA LYS A 120 -12.22 -2.80 -33.29
C LYS A 120 -12.49 -4.08 -32.51
N ALA A 121 -13.37 -3.98 -31.53
CA ALA A 121 -13.72 -5.10 -30.68
C ALA A 121 -14.44 -6.21 -31.46
N ASN A 122 -14.10 -7.46 -31.16
CA ASN A 122 -14.85 -8.61 -31.63
C ASN A 122 -16.31 -8.53 -31.13
N PRO A 123 -17.35 -8.67 -31.99
CA PRO A 123 -18.74 -8.49 -31.58
C PRO A 123 -19.24 -9.46 -30.51
N PHE A 124 -18.64 -10.65 -30.41
CA PHE A 124 -19.06 -11.68 -29.47
C PHE A 124 -18.37 -11.56 -28.10
N THR A 125 -17.05 -11.37 -28.10
CA THR A 125 -16.26 -11.31 -26.86
C THR A 125 -16.13 -9.88 -26.32
N GLY A 126 -16.32 -8.88 -27.18
CA GLY A 126 -16.07 -7.48 -26.86
C GLY A 126 -14.60 -7.19 -26.58
N ILE A 127 -13.66 -8.02 -27.05
CA ILE A 127 -12.20 -7.86 -26.87
C ILE A 127 -11.58 -7.43 -28.20
N ASP A 128 -10.66 -6.46 -28.15
CA ASP A 128 -9.78 -6.10 -29.26
C ASP A 128 -8.34 -6.50 -28.86
N PRO A 129 -7.61 -7.30 -29.67
CA PRO A 129 -6.21 -7.64 -29.41
C PRO A 129 -5.31 -6.42 -29.23
N GLU A 130 -5.60 -5.30 -29.92
CA GLU A 130 -4.81 -4.08 -29.81
C GLU A 130 -5.02 -3.35 -28.48
N ASP A 131 -6.10 -3.65 -27.73
CA ASP A 131 -6.32 -3.09 -26.39
C ASP A 131 -5.12 -3.39 -25.47
N SER A 132 -4.48 -4.55 -25.63
CA SER A 132 -3.36 -4.99 -24.77
C SER A 132 -1.98 -4.64 -25.33
N ASN A 133 -1.89 -4.03 -26.52
CA ASN A 133 -0.64 -3.83 -27.25
C ASN A 133 0.12 -2.55 -26.84
N VAL A 134 0.25 -2.31 -25.53
CA VAL A 134 1.01 -1.18 -24.98
C VAL A 134 2.21 -1.73 -24.19
N PRO A 135 3.45 -1.61 -24.71
CA PRO A 135 4.65 -2.09 -24.02
C PRO A 135 5.02 -1.16 -22.86
N VAL A 136 5.46 -1.74 -21.74
CA VAL A 136 5.89 -0.96 -20.55
C VAL A 136 7.09 -0.08 -20.88
N SER A 137 8.00 -0.55 -21.73
CA SER A 137 9.18 0.19 -22.20
C SER A 137 8.84 1.51 -22.89
N GLY A 138 7.63 1.63 -23.48
CA GLY A 138 7.14 2.83 -24.14
C GLY A 138 6.59 3.91 -23.20
N LEU A 139 6.40 3.61 -21.91
CA LEU A 139 5.83 4.54 -20.93
C LEU A 139 6.90 5.48 -20.34
N ARG A 140 7.67 6.13 -21.22
CA ARG A 140 8.75 7.07 -20.89
C ARG A 140 8.46 8.43 -21.51
N ALA A 141 8.81 9.51 -20.80
CA ALA A 141 8.73 10.87 -21.34
C ALA A 141 9.52 11.02 -22.65
N SER A 142 10.67 10.33 -22.76
CA SER A 142 11.49 10.30 -23.99
C SER A 142 10.79 9.63 -25.18
N ALA A 143 9.77 8.80 -24.94
CA ALA A 143 8.93 8.19 -25.97
C ALA A 143 7.63 8.97 -26.20
N GLY A 144 7.51 10.17 -25.64
CA GLY A 144 6.32 11.02 -25.77
C GLY A 144 5.18 10.68 -24.80
N TYR A 145 5.42 9.85 -23.77
CA TYR A 145 4.40 9.54 -22.76
C TYR A 145 4.28 10.72 -21.76
N PRO A 146 3.10 11.36 -21.65
CA PRO A 146 2.91 12.53 -20.79
C PRO A 146 2.58 12.17 -19.32
N GLY A 147 2.38 10.89 -19.01
CA GLY A 147 1.98 10.43 -17.68
C GLY A 147 3.14 10.22 -16.71
N PRO A 148 2.83 9.90 -15.44
CA PRO A 148 3.84 9.64 -14.40
C PRO A 148 4.64 8.38 -14.72
N PHE A 149 5.92 8.35 -14.34
CA PHE A 149 6.76 7.16 -14.52
C PHE A 149 6.18 5.96 -13.76
N PRO A 150 5.67 4.92 -14.45
CA PRO A 150 4.98 3.83 -13.77
C PRO A 150 5.96 2.83 -13.16
N ILE A 151 5.60 2.32 -11.98
CA ILE A 151 6.29 1.22 -11.30
C ILE A 151 5.23 0.19 -10.97
N PHE A 152 5.31 -1.00 -11.57
CA PHE A 152 4.41 -2.11 -11.25
C PHE A 152 5.14 -3.08 -10.32
N CYS A 153 4.55 -3.35 -9.16
CA CYS A 153 5.12 -4.24 -8.16
C CYS A 153 4.42 -5.61 -8.23
N ALA A 154 5.22 -6.68 -8.21
CA ALA A 154 4.79 -8.06 -8.13
C ALA A 154 5.56 -8.77 -7.01
N ALA A 155 5.02 -9.85 -6.48
CA ALA A 155 5.72 -10.69 -5.52
C ALA A 155 6.48 -11.80 -6.24
N LEU A 156 7.81 -11.80 -6.13
CA LEU A 156 8.62 -12.95 -6.46
C LEU A 156 8.49 -13.99 -5.35
N ASN A 157 7.95 -15.17 -5.64
CA ASN A 157 7.77 -16.22 -4.63
C ASN A 157 9.09 -16.98 -4.40
N ILE A 158 9.49 -17.07 -3.13
CA ILE A 158 10.73 -17.71 -2.67
C ILE A 158 10.37 -18.57 -1.46
N SER A 159 9.89 -19.78 -1.71
CA SER A 159 9.48 -20.72 -0.67
C SER A 159 10.55 -21.75 -0.29
N ASP A 160 11.55 -21.97 -1.16
CA ASP A 160 12.71 -22.83 -0.93
C ASP A 160 14.01 -21.99 -0.97
N GLY A 161 14.67 -21.84 0.17
CA GLY A 161 15.90 -21.03 0.31
C GLY A 161 16.61 -21.23 1.66
N ASP A 162 17.92 -20.96 1.67
CA ASP A 162 18.81 -21.26 2.81
C ASP A 162 18.79 -20.18 3.92
N GLU A 163 18.09 -19.06 3.70
CA GLU A 163 18.14 -17.88 4.56
C GLU A 163 16.85 -17.72 5.39
N LEU A 164 17.02 -17.67 6.72
CA LEU A 164 15.92 -17.68 7.72
C LEU A 164 14.90 -16.55 7.50
N ALA A 165 15.33 -15.39 6.98
CA ALA A 165 14.46 -14.24 6.70
C ALA A 165 13.33 -14.58 5.70
N TRP A 166 13.52 -15.58 4.83
CA TRP A 166 12.53 -15.99 3.82
C TRP A 166 11.61 -17.12 4.27
N GLN A 167 11.88 -17.75 5.42
CA GLN A 167 10.99 -18.79 5.98
C GLN A 167 9.63 -18.20 6.39
N GLU A 168 9.64 -16.99 6.94
CA GLU A 168 8.43 -16.22 7.21
C GLU A 168 7.99 -15.45 5.96
N ARG A 169 8.87 -14.65 5.33
CA ARG A 169 8.47 -13.72 4.25
C ARG A 169 7.97 -14.42 2.97
N LYS A 170 8.57 -15.55 2.58
CA LYS A 170 8.30 -16.37 1.38
C LYS A 170 8.19 -15.62 0.04
N ALA A 171 8.47 -14.31 -0.01
CA ALA A 171 8.37 -13.49 -1.21
C ALA A 171 9.26 -12.25 -1.14
N ALA A 172 9.75 -11.79 -2.29
CA ALA A 172 10.52 -10.55 -2.47
C ALA A 172 9.83 -9.61 -3.48
N SER A 173 10.17 -8.33 -3.45
CA SER A 173 9.67 -7.34 -4.42
C SER A 173 10.29 -7.55 -5.80
N PHE A 174 9.44 -7.74 -6.82
CA PHE A 174 9.79 -7.76 -8.23
C PHE A 174 9.13 -6.56 -8.90
N VAL A 175 9.90 -5.77 -9.66
CA VAL A 175 9.40 -4.55 -10.28
C VAL A 175 9.50 -4.58 -11.80
N PHE A 176 8.47 -4.05 -12.43
CA PHE A 176 8.48 -3.67 -13.84
C PHE A 176 8.46 -2.15 -13.91
N THR A 177 9.49 -1.57 -14.50
CA THR A 177 9.53 -0.15 -14.83
C THR A 177 9.76 0.02 -16.32
N PRO A 178 9.50 1.19 -16.91
CA PRO A 178 9.82 1.44 -18.29
C PRO A 178 11.29 1.19 -18.63
N ILE A 179 12.22 1.41 -17.69
CA ILE A 179 13.68 1.35 -17.93
C ILE A 179 14.25 -0.03 -17.67
N CYS A 180 13.95 -0.60 -16.51
CA CYS A 180 14.46 -1.91 -16.13
C CYS A 180 13.38 -2.73 -15.42
N THR A 181 13.49 -4.04 -15.59
CA THR A 181 12.63 -5.02 -14.95
C THR A 181 13.49 -5.99 -14.16
N GLY A 182 13.06 -6.33 -12.94
CA GLY A 182 13.86 -7.21 -12.11
C GLY A 182 13.54 -7.16 -10.63
N TYR A 183 14.44 -7.75 -9.86
CA TYR A 183 14.37 -7.79 -8.41
C TYR A 183 15.78 -7.74 -7.81
N ASP A 184 15.82 -7.47 -6.51
CA ASP A 184 17.04 -7.57 -5.72
C ASP A 184 16.77 -8.45 -4.49
N THR A 185 17.60 -9.48 -4.32
CA THR A 185 17.65 -10.33 -3.12
C THR A 185 19.11 -10.47 -2.68
N PRO A 186 19.39 -10.58 -1.38
CA PRO A 186 20.73 -10.84 -0.87
C PRO A 186 21.38 -12.04 -1.59
N TRP A 187 22.69 -11.96 -1.81
CA TRP A 187 23.43 -13.01 -2.52
C TRP A 187 23.64 -14.23 -1.62
N THR A 188 23.04 -15.37 -1.98
CA THR A 188 23.11 -16.60 -1.19
C THR A 188 24.24 -17.54 -1.64
N SER A 189 24.67 -18.43 -0.73
CA SER A 189 25.62 -19.51 -1.02
C SER A 189 25.14 -20.43 -2.17
N ARG A 190 23.83 -20.66 -2.28
CA ARG A 190 23.18 -21.44 -3.35
C ARG A 190 23.21 -20.75 -4.72
N ALA A 191 23.16 -19.41 -4.76
CA ALA A 191 23.39 -18.64 -5.98
C ALA A 191 24.85 -18.78 -6.47
N THR A 192 25.79 -18.90 -5.53
CA THR A 192 27.22 -19.06 -5.81
C THR A 192 27.55 -20.46 -6.37
N SER A 193 26.90 -21.51 -5.87
CA SER A 193 27.20 -22.89 -6.27
C SER A 193 26.68 -23.29 -7.66
N ARG A 194 25.65 -22.62 -8.20
CA ARG A 194 25.07 -22.94 -9.52
C ARG A 194 25.77 -22.27 -10.71
N GLY A 195 26.59 -21.22 -10.49
CA GLY A 195 27.40 -20.58 -11.53
C GLY A 195 26.66 -20.04 -12.77
N CYS A 196 25.33 -19.91 -12.72
CA CYS A 196 24.47 -19.60 -13.87
C CYS A 196 23.55 -18.37 -13.62
N ALA A 197 23.80 -17.59 -12.57
CA ALA A 197 22.98 -16.44 -12.19
C ALA A 197 23.86 -15.19 -12.00
N ARG A 198 23.36 -14.03 -12.43
CA ARG A 198 23.93 -12.71 -12.13
C ARG A 198 23.58 -12.26 -10.72
N PHE A 199 24.48 -11.48 -10.12
CA PHE A 199 24.22 -10.74 -8.88
C PHE A 199 23.03 -9.79 -9.02
N SER A 200 23.10 -8.89 -10.00
CA SER A 200 21.99 -8.00 -10.34
C SER A 200 20.89 -8.78 -11.07
N GLY A 201 19.70 -8.79 -10.47
CA GLY A 201 18.48 -9.33 -11.05
C GLY A 201 17.71 -8.34 -11.92
N TYR A 202 18.36 -7.29 -12.45
CA TYR A 202 17.75 -6.31 -13.35
C TYR A 202 18.25 -6.44 -14.80
N VAL A 203 17.32 -6.27 -15.74
CA VAL A 203 17.50 -6.35 -17.21
C VAL A 203 16.72 -5.20 -17.86
N ASP A 204 17.10 -4.74 -19.06
CA ASP A 204 16.32 -3.75 -19.81
C ASP A 204 14.91 -4.30 -20.11
N THR A 205 13.90 -3.48 -19.82
CA THR A 205 12.50 -3.86 -20.00
C THR A 205 12.15 -4.12 -21.46
N ASP A 206 12.80 -3.43 -22.41
CA ASP A 206 12.52 -3.59 -23.84
C ASP A 206 12.92 -4.96 -24.40
N CYS A 207 13.90 -5.60 -23.76
CA CYS A 207 14.46 -6.90 -24.11
C CYS A 207 13.91 -8.05 -23.25
N PHE A 208 13.12 -7.74 -22.22
CA PHE A 208 12.66 -8.73 -21.25
C PHE A 208 11.31 -9.38 -21.65
N ALA A 209 11.26 -10.71 -21.52
CA ALA A 209 10.13 -11.60 -21.83
C ALA A 209 9.68 -11.64 -23.31
N TYR A 210 9.20 -10.52 -23.87
CA TYR A 210 8.62 -10.46 -25.22
C TYR A 210 9.33 -9.44 -26.14
N PRO A 211 10.63 -9.64 -26.46
CA PRO A 211 11.41 -8.68 -27.23
C PRO A 211 11.15 -8.76 -28.75
N PRO A 212 11.26 -7.64 -29.48
CA PRO A 212 10.91 -6.27 -29.06
C PRO A 212 9.37 -6.09 -29.02
N LYS A 213 8.77 -5.23 -28.18
CA LYS A 213 9.32 -4.17 -27.31
C LYS A 213 9.29 -4.54 -25.80
N GLY A 214 9.27 -5.83 -25.48
CA GLY A 214 9.25 -6.31 -24.10
C GLY A 214 7.82 -6.52 -23.58
N ILE A 215 7.69 -6.65 -22.27
CA ILE A 215 6.42 -6.98 -21.62
C ILE A 215 5.39 -5.84 -21.68
N HIS A 216 4.11 -6.20 -21.84
CA HIS A 216 2.98 -5.27 -21.99
C HIS A 216 2.36 -4.86 -20.65
N ILE A 217 1.82 -3.64 -20.60
CA ILE A 217 1.21 -3.04 -19.41
C ILE A 217 0.04 -3.89 -18.87
N ALA A 218 -0.79 -4.44 -19.76
CA ALA A 218 -1.93 -5.26 -19.36
C ALA A 218 -1.46 -6.52 -18.61
N THR A 219 -0.38 -7.15 -19.08
CA THR A 219 0.20 -8.33 -18.45
C THR A 219 0.79 -7.98 -17.09
N VAL A 220 1.62 -6.94 -16.98
CA VAL A 220 2.22 -6.58 -15.68
C VAL A 220 1.18 -6.10 -14.67
N ALA A 221 0.14 -5.39 -15.10
CA ALA A 221 -0.96 -4.98 -14.23
C ALA A 221 -1.77 -6.21 -13.75
N ALA A 222 -2.02 -7.16 -14.64
CA ALA A 222 -2.69 -8.41 -14.27
C ALA A 222 -1.86 -9.28 -13.31
N ILE A 223 -0.52 -9.29 -13.44
CA ILE A 223 0.39 -9.97 -12.51
C ILE A 223 0.37 -9.25 -11.16
N SER A 224 0.45 -7.91 -11.18
CA SER A 224 0.51 -7.07 -10.00
C SER A 224 -0.76 -7.18 -9.13
N GLY A 225 -1.95 -7.25 -9.73
CA GLY A 225 -3.25 -7.38 -9.02
C GLY A 225 -3.85 -8.79 -9.01
N ALA A 226 -3.01 -9.83 -9.10
CA ALA A 226 -3.39 -11.23 -9.20
C ALA A 226 -3.92 -11.86 -7.87
N ALA A 227 -5.00 -11.34 -7.29
CA ALA A 227 -5.48 -11.70 -5.94
C ALA A 227 -5.85 -13.19 -5.71
N LEU A 228 -5.98 -14.01 -6.76
CA LEU A 228 -6.21 -15.46 -6.72
C LEU A 228 -5.02 -16.21 -7.34
N SER A 229 -3.95 -16.41 -6.57
CA SER A 229 -2.84 -17.31 -6.97
C SER A 229 -2.65 -18.51 -6.01
N PRO A 230 -2.18 -19.67 -6.46
CA PRO A 230 -1.94 -20.80 -5.55
C PRO A 230 -0.80 -20.56 -4.52
N ASN A 231 0.12 -19.63 -4.80
CA ASN A 231 1.19 -19.22 -3.88
C ASN A 231 0.97 -17.77 -3.40
N TRP A 232 0.36 -17.62 -2.22
CA TRP A 232 0.02 -16.35 -1.55
C TRP A 232 1.09 -15.89 -0.55
N GLY A 233 2.38 -15.95 -0.88
CA GLY A 233 3.46 -15.51 0.02
C GLY A 233 3.32 -16.10 1.45
N TYR A 234 3.21 -15.23 2.47
CA TYR A 234 3.03 -15.61 3.89
C TYR A 234 1.80 -16.49 4.15
N HIS A 235 0.72 -16.36 3.37
CA HIS A 235 -0.52 -17.13 3.51
C HIS A 235 -0.53 -18.43 2.68
N THR A 236 0.59 -18.83 2.08
CA THR A 236 0.66 -20.07 1.27
C THR A 236 0.37 -21.30 2.14
N ASN A 237 -0.85 -21.83 2.02
CA ASN A 237 -1.24 -23.12 2.56
C ASN A 237 -1.16 -24.18 1.44
N PRO A 238 -0.41 -25.28 1.61
CA PRO A 238 -0.29 -26.35 0.62
C PRO A 238 -1.63 -26.92 0.12
N VAL A 239 -2.66 -26.94 0.96
CA VAL A 239 -4.01 -27.44 0.59
C VAL A 239 -4.74 -26.44 -0.30
N THR A 240 -4.67 -25.15 0.01
CA THR A 240 -5.26 -24.08 -0.82
C THR A 240 -4.52 -23.94 -2.14
N ALA A 241 -3.18 -24.04 -2.12
CA ALA A 241 -2.35 -24.08 -3.31
C ALA A 241 -2.75 -25.25 -4.22
N PHE A 242 -2.87 -26.45 -3.65
CA PHE A 242 -3.32 -27.65 -4.38
C PHE A 242 -4.69 -27.46 -5.03
N LEU A 243 -5.67 -26.94 -4.29
CA LEU A 243 -7.03 -26.72 -4.80
C LEU A 243 -7.09 -25.67 -5.91
N LEU A 244 -6.42 -24.52 -5.72
CA LEU A 244 -6.38 -23.44 -6.73
C LEU A 244 -5.63 -23.86 -8.00
N THR A 245 -4.54 -24.64 -7.86
CA THR A 245 -3.83 -25.23 -9.00
C THR A 245 -4.67 -26.29 -9.71
N LEU A 246 -5.37 -27.17 -8.97
CA LEU A 246 -6.24 -28.21 -9.53
C LEU A 246 -7.43 -27.64 -10.32
N PHE A 247 -8.05 -26.57 -9.82
CA PHE A 247 -9.17 -25.89 -10.50
C PHE A 247 -8.74 -24.81 -11.50
N ASN A 248 -7.43 -24.66 -11.74
CA ASN A 248 -6.86 -23.66 -12.65
C ASN A 248 -7.26 -22.21 -12.33
N ALA A 249 -7.63 -21.93 -11.07
CA ALA A 249 -8.00 -20.62 -10.56
C ALA A 249 -6.74 -19.79 -10.21
N ARG A 250 -5.73 -19.85 -11.10
CA ARG A 250 -4.40 -19.27 -10.91
C ARG A 250 -4.25 -17.97 -11.70
N LEU A 251 -3.75 -16.95 -11.02
CA LEU A 251 -3.42 -15.65 -11.61
C LEU A 251 -1.91 -15.34 -11.57
N GLY A 252 -1.08 -16.18 -10.93
CA GLY A 252 0.37 -16.02 -10.98
C GLY A 252 0.97 -16.44 -12.33
N TRP A 253 2.21 -16.02 -12.57
CA TRP A 253 2.81 -16.02 -13.90
C TRP A 253 4.26 -16.48 -13.85
N TRP A 254 4.60 -17.50 -14.64
CA TRP A 254 5.97 -18.00 -14.76
C TRP A 254 6.74 -17.16 -15.77
N LEU A 255 7.86 -16.56 -15.36
CA LEU A 255 8.71 -15.76 -16.23
C LEU A 255 10.16 -16.20 -16.19
N LEU A 256 10.86 -15.96 -17.28
CA LEU A 256 12.31 -16.09 -17.35
C LEU A 256 12.94 -15.26 -16.24
N ASN A 257 13.83 -15.88 -15.47
CA ASN A 257 14.53 -15.20 -14.40
C ASN A 257 15.49 -14.16 -15.00
N PRO A 258 15.36 -12.87 -14.66
CA PRO A 258 16.31 -11.82 -15.05
C PRO A 258 17.77 -12.16 -14.73
N ARG A 259 18.03 -12.89 -13.64
CA ARG A 259 19.39 -13.31 -13.27
C ARG A 259 19.99 -14.34 -14.23
N SER A 260 19.17 -15.03 -15.02
CA SER A 260 19.61 -16.08 -15.98
C SER A 260 19.99 -15.55 -17.37
N VAL A 261 19.85 -14.23 -17.61
CA VAL A 261 20.18 -13.57 -18.87
C VAL A 261 21.11 -12.38 -18.63
N ALA A 262 21.78 -11.92 -19.68
CA ALA A 262 22.52 -10.67 -19.65
C ALA A 262 21.56 -9.46 -19.67
N GLU A 263 22.09 -8.26 -19.44
CA GLU A 263 21.33 -7.00 -19.42
C GLU A 263 20.57 -6.70 -20.72
N ASP A 264 21.08 -7.19 -21.85
CA ASP A 264 20.45 -7.10 -23.17
C ASP A 264 19.42 -8.21 -23.44
N GLY A 265 19.03 -8.98 -22.41
CA GLY A 265 18.07 -10.08 -22.49
C GLY A 265 18.57 -11.34 -23.19
N LEU A 266 19.83 -11.40 -23.62
CA LEU A 266 20.41 -12.58 -24.25
C LEU A 266 20.94 -13.58 -23.22
N SER A 267 20.99 -14.86 -23.57
CA SER A 267 21.59 -15.90 -22.73
C SER A 267 23.02 -15.55 -22.29
N LEU A 268 23.36 -15.85 -21.04
CA LEU A 268 24.71 -15.62 -20.50
C LEU A 268 25.79 -16.38 -21.30
N PRO A 269 27.02 -15.83 -21.45
CA PRO A 269 28.07 -16.45 -22.26
C PRO A 269 28.48 -17.87 -21.83
N HIS A 270 28.37 -18.15 -20.53
CA HIS A 270 28.74 -19.45 -19.95
C HIS A 270 27.59 -20.48 -19.94
N THR A 271 26.35 -20.06 -20.23
CA THR A 271 25.17 -20.97 -20.19
C THR A 271 24.72 -21.46 -21.57
N ALA A 272 25.14 -20.81 -22.66
CA ALA A 272 24.79 -21.21 -24.02
C ALA A 272 25.94 -21.02 -25.00
N LYS A 273 26.17 -22.01 -25.89
CA LYS A 273 27.21 -21.93 -26.94
C LYS A 273 27.01 -20.78 -27.94
N ASN A 274 25.80 -20.27 -28.09
CA ASN A 274 25.45 -19.12 -28.92
C ASN A 274 24.58 -18.16 -28.11
N ARG A 275 24.94 -16.87 -28.02
CA ARG A 275 24.07 -15.84 -27.40
C ARG A 275 22.74 -15.80 -28.16
N ARG A 276 21.68 -16.33 -27.56
CA ARG A 276 20.33 -16.37 -28.15
C ARG A 276 19.33 -15.93 -27.10
N GLN A 277 18.19 -15.43 -27.55
CA GLN A 277 17.06 -15.15 -26.66
C GLN A 277 16.51 -16.46 -26.09
N LEU A 278 16.29 -16.46 -24.79
CA LEU A 278 15.61 -17.55 -24.11
C LEU A 278 14.08 -17.30 -24.16
N PRO A 279 13.26 -18.35 -24.21
CA PRO A 279 11.81 -18.17 -24.20
C PRO A 279 11.35 -17.51 -22.88
N PRO A 280 10.30 -16.68 -22.91
CA PRO A 280 9.76 -16.00 -21.73
C PRO A 280 9.22 -16.96 -20.67
N SER A 281 8.74 -18.12 -21.10
CA SER A 281 8.07 -19.13 -20.29
C SER A 281 8.70 -20.51 -20.50
N PRO A 282 8.49 -21.46 -19.55
CA PRO A 282 8.97 -22.83 -19.70
C PRO A 282 8.33 -23.54 -20.91
N LYS A 283 9.15 -24.15 -21.77
CA LYS A 283 8.68 -24.92 -22.94
C LYS A 283 7.96 -26.23 -22.60
N ILE A 284 8.16 -26.75 -21.39
CA ILE A 284 7.53 -27.99 -20.92
C ILE A 284 6.90 -27.66 -19.57
N ALA A 285 5.57 -27.56 -19.52
CA ALA A 285 4.85 -27.07 -18.35
C ALA A 285 4.84 -28.03 -17.15
N VAL A 286 4.98 -29.35 -17.37
CA VAL A 286 4.75 -30.37 -16.32
C VAL A 286 5.62 -30.15 -15.08
N PHE A 287 6.91 -29.84 -15.26
CA PHE A 287 7.82 -29.70 -14.14
C PHE A 287 7.50 -28.47 -13.29
N GLN A 288 7.16 -27.34 -13.93
CA GLN A 288 6.76 -26.13 -13.22
C GLN A 288 5.39 -26.29 -12.56
N MET A 289 4.44 -27.00 -13.18
CA MET A 289 3.17 -27.33 -12.54
C MET A 289 3.35 -28.18 -11.28
N ILE A 290 4.22 -29.21 -11.31
CA ILE A 290 4.51 -30.03 -10.12
C ILE A 290 5.18 -29.18 -9.03
N ARG A 291 6.12 -28.30 -9.41
CA ARG A 291 6.78 -27.41 -8.46
C ARG A 291 5.81 -26.41 -7.86
N GLU A 292 4.90 -25.85 -8.63
CA GLU A 292 3.83 -24.99 -8.16
C GLU A 292 2.90 -25.73 -7.21
N LEU A 293 2.48 -26.96 -7.57
CA LEU A 293 1.65 -27.85 -6.75
C LEU A 293 2.27 -28.15 -5.38
N LEU A 294 3.60 -28.34 -5.36
CA LEU A 294 4.36 -28.61 -4.15
C LEU A 294 4.81 -27.33 -3.42
N GLY A 295 4.49 -26.15 -3.96
CA GLY A 295 4.93 -24.88 -3.41
C GLY A 295 6.45 -24.71 -3.39
N ILE A 296 7.18 -25.26 -4.36
CA ILE A 296 8.65 -25.24 -4.47
C ILE A 296 9.09 -24.16 -5.48
N THR A 297 9.28 -22.94 -5.00
CA THR A 297 9.71 -21.78 -5.78
C THR A 297 11.03 -21.22 -5.24
N SER A 298 11.91 -20.77 -6.15
CA SER A 298 13.24 -20.29 -5.80
C SER A 298 13.67 -19.15 -6.74
N ASP A 299 14.54 -18.29 -6.26
CA ASP A 299 15.09 -17.14 -6.98
C ASP A 299 16.35 -17.50 -7.81
N VAL A 300 16.86 -18.73 -7.72
CA VAL A 300 18.04 -19.21 -8.47
C VAL A 300 17.70 -20.11 -9.66
N ASP A 301 16.42 -20.37 -9.92
CA ASP A 301 16.00 -21.18 -11.06
C ASP A 301 15.91 -20.34 -12.34
N ARG A 302 15.97 -21.02 -13.50
CA ARG A 302 15.88 -20.36 -14.81
C ARG A 302 14.56 -19.60 -15.01
N TYR A 303 13.48 -20.08 -14.38
CA TYR A 303 12.19 -19.41 -14.39
C TYR A 303 11.77 -19.16 -12.96
N VAL A 304 11.19 -17.98 -12.74
CA VAL A 304 10.65 -17.53 -11.46
C VAL A 304 9.13 -17.43 -11.54
N TYR A 305 8.48 -17.59 -10.39
CA TYR A 305 7.03 -17.48 -10.27
C TYR A 305 6.65 -16.15 -9.62
N LEU A 306 5.94 -15.32 -10.37
CA LEU A 306 5.43 -14.04 -9.89
C LEU A 306 3.96 -14.15 -9.51
N SER A 307 3.58 -13.54 -8.39
CA SER A 307 2.20 -13.40 -7.94
C SER A 307 1.88 -11.94 -7.60
N ASP A 308 0.66 -11.70 -7.10
CA ASP A 308 0.17 -10.39 -6.69
C ASP A 308 1.19 -9.61 -5.85
N GLY A 309 1.39 -8.35 -6.18
CA GLY A 309 2.27 -7.45 -5.43
C GLY A 309 1.88 -7.34 -3.96
N GLY A 310 0.59 -7.42 -3.65
CA GLY A 310 0.04 -7.42 -2.30
C GLY A 310 0.49 -8.58 -1.40
N HIS A 311 0.98 -9.70 -1.96
CA HIS A 311 1.64 -10.73 -1.14
C HIS A 311 2.97 -10.25 -0.55
N PHE A 312 3.55 -9.21 -1.12
CA PHE A 312 4.70 -8.51 -0.58
C PHE A 312 4.29 -7.12 -0.04
N ASP A 313 4.02 -6.16 -0.90
CA ASP A 313 3.66 -4.79 -0.53
C ASP A 313 2.55 -4.28 -1.44
N ASN A 314 1.34 -4.18 -0.88
CA ASN A 314 0.15 -3.83 -1.62
C ASN A 314 0.04 -2.34 -1.97
N MET A 315 0.84 -1.48 -1.32
CA MET A 315 0.82 -0.03 -1.53
C MET A 315 1.94 0.47 -2.44
N GLY A 316 2.92 -0.39 -2.76
CA GLY A 316 4.13 0.00 -3.49
C GLY A 316 5.06 0.94 -2.72
N LEU A 317 4.85 1.13 -1.42
CA LEU A 317 5.66 1.97 -0.54
C LEU A 317 7.13 1.54 -0.51
N TYR A 318 7.39 0.23 -0.44
CA TYR A 318 8.71 -0.35 -0.30
C TYR A 318 9.65 0.06 -1.44
N GLU A 319 9.14 0.08 -2.68
CA GLU A 319 9.94 0.43 -3.86
C GLU A 319 10.18 1.94 -3.99
N LEU A 320 9.29 2.78 -3.49
CA LEU A 320 9.50 4.22 -3.37
C LEU A 320 10.55 4.53 -2.29
N VAL A 321 10.49 3.83 -1.15
CA VAL A 321 11.47 3.94 -0.06
C VAL A 321 12.85 3.48 -0.52
N ARG A 322 12.94 2.38 -1.28
CA ARG A 322 14.19 1.89 -1.90
C ARG A 322 14.85 2.98 -2.77
N ARG A 323 14.05 3.79 -3.47
CA ARG A 323 14.51 4.89 -4.32
C ARG A 323 14.78 6.19 -3.58
N ARG A 324 14.70 6.20 -2.24
CA ARG A 324 14.92 7.38 -1.39
C ARG A 324 13.98 8.55 -1.74
N CYS A 325 12.74 8.26 -2.13
CA CYS A 325 11.76 9.31 -2.44
C CYS A 325 11.50 10.19 -1.21
N ARG A 326 11.85 11.48 -1.29
CA ARG A 326 11.64 12.45 -0.19
C ARG A 326 10.17 12.64 0.16
N PHE A 327 9.30 12.59 -0.84
CA PHE A 327 7.86 12.81 -0.69
C PHE A 327 7.10 11.60 -1.21
N ILE A 328 6.26 11.02 -0.37
CA ILE A 328 5.48 9.83 -0.70
C ILE A 328 4.01 10.10 -0.36
N ILE A 329 3.14 9.82 -1.32
CA ILE A 329 1.68 9.75 -1.10
C ILE A 329 1.29 8.29 -1.28
N VAL A 330 0.68 7.71 -0.26
CA VAL A 330 0.16 6.36 -0.26
C VAL A 330 -1.36 6.43 -0.28
N SER A 331 -1.98 5.75 -1.24
CA SER A 331 -3.43 5.57 -1.31
C SER A 331 -3.76 4.13 -0.96
N ASP A 332 -4.23 3.91 0.26
CA ASP A 332 -4.62 2.60 0.77
C ASP A 332 -6.12 2.34 0.56
N ALA A 333 -6.39 1.49 -0.43
CA ALA A 333 -7.70 0.94 -0.73
C ALA A 333 -7.84 -0.53 -0.29
N GLU A 334 -7.05 -0.97 0.69
CA GLU A 334 -7.14 -2.34 1.23
C GLU A 334 -8.47 -2.57 1.93
N GLN A 335 -8.95 -3.81 1.81
CA GLN A 335 -10.07 -4.32 2.58
C GLN A 335 -9.64 -4.48 4.05
N ASP A 336 -9.92 -3.48 4.88
CA ASP A 336 -9.57 -3.47 6.29
C ASP A 336 -10.72 -2.91 7.15
N GLY A 337 -11.85 -3.61 7.17
CA GLY A 337 -13.05 -3.20 7.92
C GLY A 337 -12.89 -3.24 9.45
N GLU A 338 -11.81 -3.86 9.94
CA GLU A 338 -11.42 -3.88 11.35
C GLU A 338 -10.33 -2.84 11.68
N ALA A 339 -9.82 -2.10 10.69
CA ALA A 339 -8.76 -1.10 10.85
C ALA A 339 -7.53 -1.66 11.58
N LYS A 340 -7.05 -2.84 11.16
CA LYS A 340 -5.82 -3.45 11.69
C LYS A 340 -4.57 -2.80 11.14
N PHE A 341 -4.67 -2.13 9.99
CA PHE A 341 -3.56 -1.48 9.29
C PHE A 341 -2.38 -2.43 9.08
N GLU A 342 -2.66 -3.69 8.74
CA GLU A 342 -1.65 -4.74 8.61
C GLU A 342 -0.69 -4.46 7.45
N GLY A 343 -1.21 -4.03 6.30
CA GLY A 343 -0.40 -3.69 5.12
C GLY A 343 0.65 -2.63 5.43
N ILE A 344 0.26 -1.49 5.99
CA ILE A 344 1.19 -0.39 6.32
C ILE A 344 2.15 -0.78 7.44
N SER A 345 1.67 -1.49 8.46
CA SER A 345 2.52 -2.02 9.54
C SER A 345 3.60 -2.96 9.01
N MET A 346 3.25 -3.84 8.08
CA MET A 346 4.16 -4.79 7.44
C MET A 346 5.18 -4.06 6.55
N ALA A 347 4.72 -3.10 5.74
CA ALA A 347 5.60 -2.29 4.88
C ALA A 347 6.64 -1.51 5.68
N ILE A 348 6.24 -0.86 6.79
CA ILE A 348 7.15 -0.14 7.69
C ILE A 348 8.20 -1.09 8.28
N ARG A 349 7.79 -2.26 8.79
CA ARG A 349 8.73 -3.26 9.35
C ARG A 349 9.76 -3.72 8.32
N ARG A 350 9.35 -3.92 7.07
CA ARG A 350 10.25 -4.33 5.98
C ARG A 350 11.20 -3.22 5.57
N CYS A 351 10.72 -1.97 5.45
CA CYS A 351 11.58 -0.82 5.17
C CYS A 351 12.66 -0.63 6.25
N ARG A 352 12.29 -0.84 7.53
CA ARG A 352 13.25 -0.82 8.65
C ARG A 352 14.25 -1.95 8.56
N ALA A 353 13.80 -3.19 8.38
CA ALA A 353 14.66 -4.36 8.35
C ALA A 353 15.65 -4.35 7.17
N ASP A 354 15.17 -3.97 5.98
CA ASP A 354 15.95 -4.12 4.75
C ASP A 354 16.76 -2.85 4.43
N PHE A 355 16.23 -1.66 4.72
CA PHE A 355 16.84 -0.39 4.33
C PHE A 355 17.28 0.48 5.50
N ARG A 356 17.02 0.05 6.75
CA ARG A 356 17.23 0.85 7.98
C ARG A 356 16.53 2.21 7.91
N VAL A 357 15.40 2.26 7.22
CA VAL A 357 14.56 3.46 7.10
C VAL A 357 13.51 3.41 8.20
N GLU A 358 13.42 4.49 8.97
CA GLU A 358 12.37 4.65 9.96
C GLU A 358 11.23 5.47 9.37
N ILE A 359 10.00 4.96 9.50
CA ILE A 359 8.78 5.65 9.11
C ILE A 359 7.97 5.82 10.38
N ASP A 360 7.69 7.07 10.73
CA ASP A 360 6.87 7.44 11.88
C ASP A 360 5.51 7.94 11.37
N LEU A 361 4.46 7.19 11.70
CA LEU A 361 3.11 7.39 11.22
C LEU A 361 2.13 7.03 12.33
N ASP A 362 1.30 8.00 12.72
CA ASP A 362 0.28 7.83 13.74
C ASP A 362 -1.09 7.67 13.08
N LEU A 363 -1.67 6.49 13.23
CA LEU A 363 -2.88 6.04 12.53
C LEU A 363 -4.18 6.29 13.31
N ARG A 364 -4.11 6.81 14.54
CA ARG A 364 -5.28 6.89 15.44
C ARG A 364 -6.46 7.66 14.84
N MET A 365 -6.19 8.70 14.07
CA MET A 365 -7.24 9.50 13.44
C MET A 365 -7.99 8.76 12.31
N LEU A 366 -7.44 7.65 11.83
CA LEU A 366 -8.06 6.77 10.84
C LEU A 366 -8.86 5.64 11.49
N GLU A 367 -8.65 5.37 12.78
CA GLU A 367 -9.39 4.33 13.50
C GLU A 367 -10.88 4.69 13.51
N PRO A 368 -11.76 3.82 12.98
CA PRO A 368 -13.18 4.08 12.95
C PRO A 368 -13.77 3.96 14.35
N ASN A 369 -14.74 4.81 14.66
CA ASN A 369 -15.57 4.69 15.85
C ASN A 369 -16.55 3.51 15.74
N ASN A 370 -17.43 3.36 16.75
CA ASN A 370 -18.45 2.31 16.78
C ASN A 370 -19.44 2.35 15.60
N GLU A 371 -19.61 3.51 14.96
CA GLU A 371 -20.46 3.70 13.78
C GLU A 371 -19.71 3.45 12.46
N LYS A 372 -18.47 2.97 12.52
CA LYS A 372 -17.57 2.76 11.38
C LYS A 372 -17.24 4.05 10.62
N ILE A 373 -17.17 5.17 11.35
CA ILE A 373 -16.77 6.48 10.87
C ILE A 373 -15.43 6.85 11.51
N SER A 374 -14.45 7.21 10.69
CA SER A 374 -13.13 7.67 11.10
C SER A 374 -13.13 9.19 11.32
N SER A 375 -12.19 9.71 12.11
CA SER A 375 -12.06 11.16 12.30
C SER A 375 -11.49 11.87 11.08
N ARG A 376 -10.65 11.17 10.29
CA ARG A 376 -10.02 11.67 9.07
C ARG A 376 -9.88 10.57 8.02
N HIS A 377 -9.62 10.97 6.78
CA HIS A 377 -9.18 10.09 5.70
C HIS A 377 -7.66 10.01 5.56
N VAL A 378 -6.93 10.93 6.17
CA VAL A 378 -5.50 11.14 5.97
C VAL A 378 -4.76 11.31 7.28
N VAL A 379 -3.54 10.78 7.32
CA VAL A 379 -2.52 11.15 8.29
C VAL A 379 -1.20 11.44 7.59
N VAL A 380 -0.42 12.35 8.17
CA VAL A 380 0.89 12.74 7.65
C VAL A 380 1.96 12.41 8.68
N GLY A 381 2.97 11.68 8.21
CA GLY A 381 4.10 11.21 9.00
C GLY A 381 5.44 11.63 8.42
N THR A 382 6.52 11.10 8.98
CA THR A 382 7.88 11.39 8.55
C THR A 382 8.65 10.14 8.17
N ILE A 383 9.61 10.30 7.25
CA ILE A 383 10.52 9.25 6.82
C ILE A 383 11.94 9.68 7.15
N LYS A 384 12.71 8.84 7.83
CA LYS A 384 14.12 9.07 8.12
C LYS A 384 14.97 8.04 7.37
N TYR A 385 15.72 8.53 6.39
CA TYR A 385 16.71 7.73 5.68
C TYR A 385 18.05 7.77 6.44
N PRO A 386 18.82 6.66 6.48
CA PRO A 386 20.07 6.61 7.24
C PRO A 386 21.17 7.51 6.67
N ASP A 387 21.16 7.74 5.35
CA ASP A 387 22.22 8.45 4.62
C ASP A 387 21.85 9.90 4.29
N ILE A 388 20.69 10.39 4.77
CA ILE A 388 20.14 11.71 4.46
C ILE A 388 19.65 12.36 5.75
N ASP A 389 20.21 13.53 6.09
CA ASP A 389 19.84 14.27 7.30
C ASP A 389 18.42 14.85 7.24
N GLU A 390 17.99 15.25 6.04
CA GLU A 390 16.64 15.77 5.82
C GLU A 390 15.58 14.66 5.93
N LYS A 391 14.56 14.92 6.76
CA LYS A 391 13.39 14.04 6.87
C LYS A 391 12.53 14.14 5.61
N GLY A 392 12.11 12.99 5.09
CA GLY A 392 11.04 12.89 4.10
C GLY A 392 9.65 12.99 4.75
N THR A 393 8.63 13.18 3.91
CA THR A 393 7.23 13.25 4.32
C THR A 393 6.43 12.14 3.65
N ILE A 394 5.65 11.42 4.46
CA ILE A 394 4.69 10.41 3.98
C ILE A 394 3.26 10.91 4.26
N VAL A 395 2.41 10.88 3.24
CA VAL A 395 0.99 11.19 3.32
C VAL A 395 0.26 9.88 3.09
N TYR A 396 -0.44 9.37 4.10
CA TYR A 396 -1.15 8.11 4.04
C TYR A 396 -2.66 8.37 4.02
N LEU A 397 -3.28 8.04 2.90
CA LEU A 397 -4.72 8.16 2.65
C LEU A 397 -5.34 6.78 2.82
N LYS A 398 -6.44 6.68 3.55
CA LYS A 398 -7.24 5.46 3.66
C LYS A 398 -8.60 5.69 3.00
N SER A 399 -9.09 4.70 2.27
CA SER A 399 -10.52 4.60 1.95
C SER A 399 -11.31 4.39 3.25
N SER A 400 -11.76 5.49 3.86
CA SER A 400 -12.56 5.54 5.08
C SER A 400 -13.76 6.47 4.88
N LEU A 401 -14.68 6.48 5.84
CA LEU A 401 -15.79 7.43 5.88
C LEU A 401 -15.65 8.36 7.07
N THR A 402 -15.82 9.67 6.90
CA THR A 402 -15.80 10.72 7.92
C THR A 402 -17.18 11.31 8.19
N GLY A 403 -18.16 11.02 7.33
CA GLY A 403 -19.57 11.45 7.48
C GLY A 403 -19.91 12.75 6.74
N ASP A 404 -18.93 13.39 6.10
CA ASP A 404 -19.08 14.58 5.27
C ASP A 404 -19.06 14.27 3.76
N GLU A 405 -19.12 12.99 3.39
CA GLU A 405 -19.17 12.55 2.01
C GLU A 405 -20.45 13.00 1.28
N PRO A 406 -20.42 13.04 -0.06
CA PRO A 406 -21.61 13.23 -0.88
C PRO A 406 -22.78 12.28 -0.54
N ALA A 407 -24.00 12.78 -0.69
CA ALA A 407 -25.22 12.09 -0.27
C ALA A 407 -25.44 10.72 -0.94
N ASP A 408 -24.96 10.55 -2.17
CA ASP A 408 -24.99 9.29 -2.91
C ASP A 408 -24.06 8.24 -2.29
N VAL A 409 -22.85 8.63 -1.88
CA VAL A 409 -21.90 7.74 -1.17
C VAL A 409 -22.44 7.33 0.20
N LEU A 410 -22.96 8.30 0.96
CA LEU A 410 -23.62 8.02 2.25
C LEU A 410 -24.88 7.18 2.08
N GLY A 411 -25.63 7.41 1.01
CA GLY A 411 -26.79 6.59 0.62
C GLY A 411 -26.40 5.15 0.34
N TYR A 412 -25.31 4.93 -0.42
CA TYR A 412 -24.79 3.60 -0.71
C TYR A 412 -24.33 2.88 0.57
N ARG A 413 -23.61 3.57 1.45
CA ARG A 413 -23.20 3.02 2.76
C ARG A 413 -24.38 2.58 3.64
N LYS A 414 -25.53 3.24 3.54
CA LYS A 414 -26.75 2.83 4.27
C LYS A 414 -27.35 1.55 3.69
N SER A 415 -27.24 1.34 2.39
CA SER A 415 -27.68 0.09 1.74
C SER A 415 -26.70 -1.07 1.91
N ASP A 416 -25.39 -0.77 1.98
CA ASP A 416 -24.34 -1.77 2.10
C ASP A 416 -23.38 -1.42 3.25
N THR A 417 -23.40 -2.25 4.30
CA THR A 417 -22.60 -2.01 5.50
C THR A 417 -21.13 -2.41 5.36
N ALA A 418 -20.77 -3.17 4.32
CA ALA A 418 -19.40 -3.55 4.06
C ALA A 418 -18.59 -2.41 3.42
N PHE A 419 -19.24 -1.50 2.68
CA PHE A 419 -18.61 -0.35 2.05
C PHE A 419 -17.90 0.56 3.09
N PRO A 420 -16.66 1.04 2.85
CA PRO A 420 -15.82 0.89 1.65
C PRO A 420 -14.77 -0.25 1.76
N HIS A 421 -15.14 -1.37 2.37
CA HIS A 421 -14.29 -2.54 2.59
C HIS A 421 -14.89 -3.80 1.95
N ASP A 422 -15.27 -3.68 0.67
CA ASP A 422 -15.71 -4.81 -0.14
C ASP A 422 -14.62 -5.86 -0.27
N THR A 423 -15.03 -7.13 -0.30
CA THR A 423 -14.08 -8.24 -0.40
C THR A 423 -13.41 -8.31 -1.76
N THR A 424 -12.10 -8.56 -1.76
CA THR A 424 -11.30 -8.79 -2.98
C THR A 424 -11.72 -10.05 -3.75
N VAL A 425 -12.50 -10.94 -3.14
CA VAL A 425 -13.15 -12.07 -3.81
C VAL A 425 -14.21 -11.58 -4.81
N ASN A 426 -14.86 -10.44 -4.54
CA ASN A 426 -15.82 -9.84 -5.45
C ASN A 426 -15.11 -9.03 -6.54
N GLN A 427 -14.90 -9.65 -7.70
CA GLN A 427 -14.28 -9.00 -8.86
C GLN A 427 -15.29 -8.31 -9.79
N TRP A 428 -16.56 -8.20 -9.39
CA TRP A 428 -17.65 -7.72 -10.26
C TRP A 428 -18.43 -6.61 -9.59
N PHE A 429 -17.97 -5.37 -9.78
CA PHE A 429 -18.67 -4.22 -9.26
C PHE A 429 -19.87 -3.86 -10.13
N THR A 430 -20.98 -3.53 -9.47
CA THR A 430 -22.10 -2.84 -10.11
C THR A 430 -21.69 -1.41 -10.46
N GLU A 431 -22.44 -0.76 -11.36
CA GLU A 431 -22.24 0.65 -11.68
C GLU A 431 -22.28 1.53 -10.42
N SER A 432 -23.27 1.30 -9.54
CA SER A 432 -23.42 2.05 -8.29
C SER A 432 -22.25 1.86 -7.33
N LEU A 433 -21.75 0.63 -7.18
CA LEU A 433 -20.58 0.35 -6.34
C LEU A 433 -19.32 1.02 -6.89
N PHE A 434 -19.07 0.87 -8.21
CA PHE A 434 -17.91 1.47 -8.86
C PHE A 434 -17.93 3.00 -8.76
N GLU A 435 -19.08 3.62 -9.04
CA GLU A 435 -19.23 5.08 -8.93
C GLU A 435 -19.08 5.56 -7.48
N SER A 436 -19.59 4.80 -6.50
CA SER A 436 -19.43 5.14 -5.08
C SER A 436 -17.97 5.12 -4.64
N TYR A 437 -17.18 4.13 -5.07
CA TYR A 437 -15.72 4.11 -4.83
C TYR A 437 -15.00 5.24 -5.55
N ARG A 438 -15.34 5.50 -6.82
CA ARG A 438 -14.75 6.62 -7.59
C ARG A 438 -15.02 7.95 -6.90
N ARG A 439 -16.26 8.19 -6.47
CA ARG A 439 -16.66 9.44 -5.82
C ARG A 439 -16.07 9.57 -4.42
N LEU A 440 -16.00 8.48 -3.65
CA LEU A 440 -15.31 8.44 -2.37
C LEU A 440 -13.82 8.79 -2.53
N GLY A 441 -13.12 8.16 -3.48
CA GLY A 441 -11.71 8.45 -3.74
C GLY A 441 -11.47 9.92 -4.11
N LEU A 442 -12.36 10.50 -4.91
CA LEU A 442 -12.32 11.92 -5.24
C LEU A 442 -12.55 12.80 -4.00
N HIS A 443 -13.54 12.49 -3.17
CA HIS A 443 -13.82 13.23 -1.92
C HIS A 443 -12.63 13.18 -0.96
N VAL A 444 -12.02 12.00 -0.75
CA VAL A 444 -10.82 11.83 0.08
C VAL A 444 -9.68 12.71 -0.42
N PHE A 445 -9.48 12.76 -1.74
CA PHE A 445 -8.43 13.57 -2.34
C PHE A 445 -8.72 15.08 -2.22
N GLU A 446 -9.93 15.52 -2.57
CA GLU A 446 -10.35 16.93 -2.48
C GLU A 446 -10.25 17.43 -1.03
N SER A 447 -10.84 16.71 -0.08
CA SER A 447 -10.81 17.06 1.36
C SER A 447 -9.39 17.12 1.93
N THR A 448 -8.46 16.29 1.43
CA THR A 448 -7.07 16.28 1.89
C THR A 448 -6.23 17.40 1.26
N PHE A 449 -6.27 17.53 -0.07
CA PHE A 449 -5.30 18.35 -0.79
C PHE A 449 -5.79 19.78 -1.00
N GLU A 450 -7.09 20.05 -1.11
CA GLU A 450 -7.57 21.43 -1.28
C GLU A 450 -7.14 22.37 -0.15
N PRO A 451 -7.20 21.98 1.15
CA PRO A 451 -6.71 22.83 2.23
C PRO A 451 -5.21 23.10 2.15
N ALA A 452 -4.42 22.13 1.67
CA ALA A 452 -2.97 22.25 1.58
C ALA A 452 -2.48 22.96 0.30
N MET A 453 -3.28 22.96 -0.76
CA MET A 453 -2.97 23.67 -2.02
C MET A 453 -3.15 25.19 -1.91
N ARG A 454 -3.89 25.68 -0.89
CA ARG A 454 -4.07 27.12 -0.67
C ARG A 454 -2.71 27.81 -0.45
N GLY A 455 -2.43 28.82 -1.26
CA GLY A 455 -1.19 29.61 -1.18
C GLY A 455 0.03 28.97 -1.86
N VAL A 456 -0.10 27.78 -2.44
CA VAL A 456 1.00 27.17 -3.22
C VAL A 456 1.14 27.86 -4.57
N VAL A 457 2.37 28.29 -4.89
CA VAL A 457 2.69 28.94 -6.17
C VAL A 457 3.35 27.93 -7.10
N TRP A 458 2.55 27.33 -7.99
CA TRP A 458 2.92 26.22 -8.88
C TRP A 458 3.97 26.54 -9.97
N SER A 459 4.39 27.80 -10.09
CA SER A 459 5.47 28.21 -11.00
C SER A 459 6.87 28.15 -10.38
N THR A 460 6.98 27.74 -9.11
CA THR A 460 8.25 27.70 -8.38
C THR A 460 8.82 26.28 -8.28
N ASP A 461 10.14 26.15 -8.30
CA ASP A 461 10.84 24.87 -8.07
C ASP A 461 10.53 24.26 -6.70
N CYS A 462 10.06 25.07 -5.75
CA CYS A 462 9.70 24.68 -4.39
C CYS A 462 8.21 24.38 -4.18
N ALA A 463 7.35 24.48 -5.20
CA ALA A 463 5.90 24.25 -5.06
C ALA A 463 5.56 22.90 -4.41
N ARG A 464 6.32 21.84 -4.75
CA ARG A 464 6.17 20.53 -4.12
C ARG A 464 6.52 20.55 -2.63
N GLN A 465 7.64 21.16 -2.26
CA GLN A 465 8.04 21.29 -0.86
C GLN A 465 6.96 22.05 -0.06
N GLN A 466 6.47 23.18 -0.59
CA GLN A 466 5.40 23.97 0.02
C GLN A 466 4.13 23.15 0.24
N LEU A 467 3.71 22.36 -0.77
CA LEU A 467 2.54 21.49 -0.64
C LEU A 467 2.70 20.50 0.51
N PHE A 468 3.85 19.81 0.59
CA PHE A 468 4.08 18.81 1.65
C PHE A 468 4.27 19.43 3.04
N ASP A 469 4.83 20.65 3.12
CA ASP A 469 4.89 21.41 4.37
C ASP A 469 3.49 21.80 4.83
N ASN A 470 2.64 22.27 3.92
CA ASN A 470 1.24 22.57 4.21
C ASN A 470 0.47 21.32 4.64
N LEU A 471 0.65 20.18 3.95
CA LEU A 471 0.03 18.91 4.33
C LEU A 471 0.45 18.49 5.75
N ARG A 472 1.73 18.66 6.11
CA ARG A 472 2.21 18.35 7.45
C ARG A 472 1.59 19.27 8.51
N VAL A 473 1.56 20.58 8.26
CA VAL A 473 0.96 21.53 9.20
C VAL A 473 -0.53 21.25 9.42
N THR A 474 -1.26 20.89 8.36
CA THR A 474 -2.71 20.65 8.42
C THR A 474 -3.06 19.29 9.02
N TRP A 475 -2.34 18.23 8.65
CA TRP A 475 -2.78 16.86 8.85
C TRP A 475 -1.92 16.01 9.80
N THR A 476 -0.85 16.57 10.39
CA THR A 476 -0.17 15.86 11.49
C THR A 476 -1.16 15.66 12.66
N PRO A 477 -1.35 14.41 13.12
CA PRO A 477 -2.32 14.12 14.17
C PRO A 477 -1.82 14.64 15.54
N PRO A 478 -2.66 15.34 16.32
CA PRO A 478 -2.30 15.74 17.66
C PRO A 478 -2.10 14.52 18.58
N THR A 479 -1.28 14.67 19.63
CA THR A 479 -1.21 13.64 20.68
C THR A 479 -2.48 13.66 21.53
N PRO A 480 -2.83 12.59 22.27
CA PRO A 480 -4.03 12.56 23.10
C PRO A 480 -3.97 13.61 24.20
N GLU A 481 -2.78 13.94 24.68
CA GLU A 481 -2.57 15.06 25.61
C GLU A 481 -2.85 16.41 24.96
N MET A 482 -2.42 16.62 23.71
CA MET A 482 -2.71 17.85 22.97
C MET A 482 -4.20 18.05 22.77
N GLU A 483 -4.95 17.00 22.40
CA GLU A 483 -6.41 17.08 22.28
C GLU A 483 -7.08 17.35 23.64
N LYS A 484 -6.65 16.63 24.69
CA LYS A 484 -7.22 16.73 26.02
C LYS A 484 -7.05 18.12 26.64
N PHE A 485 -5.87 18.73 26.50
CA PHE A 485 -5.53 19.97 27.18
C PHE A 485 -5.70 21.23 26.33
N HIS A 486 -6.07 21.10 25.06
CA HIS A 486 -6.22 22.24 24.15
C HIS A 486 -7.10 23.37 24.70
N GLN A 487 -8.30 23.03 25.14
CA GLN A 487 -9.24 24.01 25.68
C GLN A 487 -8.73 24.61 26.99
N VAL A 488 -8.19 23.78 27.89
CA VAL A 488 -7.69 24.20 29.20
C VAL A 488 -6.53 25.19 29.07
N HIS A 489 -5.58 24.91 28.17
CA HIS A 489 -4.45 25.81 27.93
C HIS A 489 -4.90 27.11 27.27
N SER A 490 -5.86 27.05 26.34
CA SER A 490 -6.42 28.24 25.69
C SER A 490 -7.16 29.14 26.69
N ASP A 491 -8.00 28.57 27.55
CA ASP A 491 -8.74 29.31 28.57
C ASP A 491 -7.81 29.98 29.58
N ARG A 492 -6.74 29.26 30.00
CA ARG A 492 -5.74 29.81 30.92
C ARG A 492 -4.94 30.93 30.28
N TYR A 493 -4.54 30.78 29.01
CA TYR A 493 -3.87 31.83 28.26
C TYR A 493 -4.76 33.07 28.12
N ASP A 494 -6.04 32.89 27.77
CA ASP A 494 -7.01 33.98 27.67
C ASP A 494 -7.20 34.73 29.01
N ALA A 495 -7.16 34.02 30.13
CA ALA A 495 -7.21 34.63 31.46
C ALA A 495 -5.97 35.50 31.73
N LEU A 496 -4.76 35.00 31.43
CA LEU A 496 -3.51 35.77 31.57
C LEU A 496 -3.52 37.02 30.68
N ILE A 497 -3.96 36.89 29.43
CA ILE A 497 -4.04 38.01 28.48
C ILE A 497 -5.13 39.02 28.89
N ARG A 498 -6.21 38.57 29.53
CA ARG A 498 -7.24 39.46 30.07
C ARG A 498 -6.71 40.27 31.23
N GLU A 499 -5.97 39.64 32.14
CA GLU A 499 -5.33 40.33 33.26
C GLU A 499 -4.35 41.40 32.77
N MET A 500 -3.46 41.05 31.83
CA MET A 500 -2.51 42.00 31.23
C MET A 500 -3.18 43.22 30.58
N ARG A 501 -4.40 43.07 30.07
CA ARG A 501 -5.15 44.16 29.44
C ARG A 501 -5.92 45.02 30.45
N GLN A 502 -6.38 44.43 31.55
CA GLN A 502 -7.26 45.10 32.51
C GLN A 502 -6.49 45.75 33.66
N GLU A 503 -5.31 45.22 34.00
CA GLU A 503 -4.53 45.67 35.14
C GLU A 503 -3.59 46.84 34.75
N PRO A 504 -3.83 48.06 35.25
CA PRO A 504 -3.02 49.23 34.89
C PRO A 504 -1.53 49.09 35.22
N ARG A 505 -1.18 48.27 36.22
CA ARG A 505 0.22 48.00 36.59
C ARG A 505 0.99 47.22 35.51
N LEU A 506 0.29 46.48 34.65
CA LEU A 506 0.85 45.69 33.55
C LEU A 506 0.77 46.41 32.18
N ALA A 507 0.33 47.67 32.13
CA ALA A 507 0.11 48.39 30.89
C ALA A 507 1.34 48.33 29.95
N GLY A 508 1.13 48.00 28.67
CA GLY A 508 2.20 47.86 27.67
C GLY A 508 3.05 46.58 27.76
N LEU A 509 2.81 45.70 28.74
CA LEU A 509 3.52 44.41 28.82
C LEU A 509 3.12 43.49 27.66
N LEU A 510 1.84 43.50 27.29
CA LEU A 510 1.36 42.71 26.16
C LEU A 510 2.02 43.13 24.85
N ASP A 511 2.12 44.44 24.62
CA ASP A 511 2.78 44.98 23.44
C ASP A 511 4.27 44.58 23.40
N SER A 512 4.91 44.45 24.56
CA SER A 512 6.31 44.01 24.67
C SER A 512 6.49 42.54 24.28
N PHE A 513 5.47 41.69 24.38
CA PHE A 513 5.53 40.31 23.88
C PHE A 513 5.48 40.22 22.35
N TYR A 514 4.95 41.25 21.67
CA TYR A 514 4.76 41.24 20.21
C TYR A 514 5.61 42.26 19.46
N GLY A 515 6.25 43.21 20.15
CA GLY A 515 7.21 44.16 19.58
C GLY A 515 8.67 43.74 19.77
N ASP A 516 9.60 44.59 19.30
CA ASP A 516 11.06 44.43 19.46
C ASP A 516 11.59 44.93 20.82
N GLY A 517 10.69 45.15 21.79
CA GLY A 517 10.97 45.87 23.03
C GLY A 517 11.42 44.96 24.16
N ASP A 518 12.72 44.69 24.26
CA ASP A 518 13.33 43.91 25.35
C ASP A 518 13.29 44.61 26.73
N ARG A 519 12.80 45.86 26.83
CA ARG A 519 12.95 46.73 28.01
C ARG A 519 11.64 47.25 28.61
N TRP A 520 10.75 46.37 29.07
CA TRP A 520 9.48 46.79 29.66
C TRP A 520 9.66 47.50 31.01
N LYS A 521 10.75 47.20 31.74
CA LYS A 521 11.02 47.76 33.07
C LYS A 521 11.38 49.25 33.05
N ASP A 522 11.80 49.78 31.90
CA ASP A 522 12.21 51.19 31.77
C ASP A 522 11.03 52.11 32.17
N ASN A 523 11.29 53.04 33.08
CA ASN A 523 10.29 54.00 33.61
C ASN A 523 9.11 53.40 34.41
N ARG A 524 9.27 52.19 35.00
CA ARG A 524 8.26 51.58 35.90
C ARG A 524 8.54 51.84 37.38
N SER A 525 7.48 51.98 38.17
CA SER A 525 7.60 52.09 39.63
C SER A 525 7.97 50.74 40.26
N PRO A 526 8.59 50.72 41.44
CA PRO A 526 8.89 49.47 42.16
C PRO A 526 7.65 48.60 42.42
N GLU A 527 6.50 49.22 42.65
CA GLU A 527 5.22 48.52 42.85
C GLU A 527 4.73 47.84 41.56
N GLN A 528 4.89 48.50 40.40
CA GLN A 528 4.57 47.91 39.10
C GLN A 528 5.48 46.70 38.80
N ILE A 529 6.78 46.83 39.08
CA ILE A 529 7.75 45.74 38.90
C ILE A 529 7.43 44.57 39.83
N ALA A 530 7.12 44.83 41.10
CA ALA A 530 6.77 43.79 42.06
C ALA A 530 5.50 43.04 41.66
N TYR A 531 4.46 43.76 41.21
CA TYR A 531 3.24 43.14 40.68
C TYR A 531 3.52 42.31 39.43
N ALA A 532 4.29 42.87 38.49
CA ALA A 532 4.67 42.17 37.27
C ALA A 532 5.44 40.88 37.57
N LEU A 533 6.37 40.88 38.54
CA LEU A 533 7.06 39.65 38.98
C LEU A 533 6.08 38.60 39.52
N GLY A 534 5.04 38.99 40.25
CA GLY A 534 3.97 38.09 40.68
C GLY A 534 3.25 37.46 39.48
N PHE A 535 2.83 38.28 38.52
CA PHE A 535 2.23 37.82 37.28
C PHE A 535 3.16 36.91 36.46
N ILE A 536 4.45 37.23 36.36
CA ILE A 536 5.44 36.39 35.67
C ILE A 536 5.58 35.01 36.34
N SER A 537 5.44 34.92 37.67
CA SER A 537 5.39 33.59 38.33
C SER A 537 4.23 32.75 37.81
N GLU A 538 3.05 33.35 37.61
CA GLU A 538 1.89 32.65 37.03
C GLU A 538 2.09 32.27 35.56
N LEU A 539 2.79 33.12 34.81
CA LEU A 539 3.14 32.84 33.42
C LEU A 539 4.14 31.68 33.30
N ILE A 540 5.18 31.64 34.15
CA ILE A 540 6.15 30.54 34.19
C ILE A 540 5.46 29.24 34.64
N GLU A 541 4.53 29.32 35.59
CA GLU A 541 3.72 28.16 35.99
C GLU A 541 2.88 27.64 34.82
N PHE A 542 2.27 28.54 34.04
CA PHE A 542 1.56 28.15 32.82
C PHE A 542 2.50 27.48 31.80
N MET A 543 3.70 28.00 31.57
CA MET A 543 4.72 27.36 30.72
C MET A 543 5.09 25.96 31.22
N SER A 544 5.25 25.80 32.54
CA SER A 544 5.53 24.50 33.18
C SER A 544 4.39 23.51 33.00
N ASN A 545 3.14 23.96 33.17
CA ASN A 545 1.96 23.12 32.95
C ASN A 545 1.86 22.66 31.50
N VAL A 546 2.06 23.55 30.52
CA VAL A 546 2.10 23.18 29.10
C VAL A 546 3.22 22.18 28.82
N TYR A 547 4.42 22.37 29.40
CA TYR A 547 5.53 21.44 29.26
C TYR A 547 5.21 20.04 29.81
N ILE A 548 4.59 19.96 30.98
CA ILE A 548 4.23 18.69 31.64
C ILE A 548 3.09 18.01 30.89
N ASP A 549 1.99 18.74 30.66
CA ASP A 549 0.77 18.23 30.07
C ASP A 549 1.00 17.71 28.66
N LEU A 550 1.72 18.47 27.81
CA LEU A 550 2.03 18.08 26.44
C LEU A 550 3.25 17.14 26.34
N LYS A 551 3.83 16.74 27.48
CA LYS A 551 5.00 15.85 27.57
C LYS A 551 6.16 16.34 26.69
N LEU A 552 6.47 17.63 26.73
CA LEU A 552 7.52 18.27 25.92
C LEU A 552 8.94 17.83 26.31
N VAL A 553 9.08 16.91 27.27
CA VAL A 553 10.33 16.19 27.52
C VAL A 553 10.77 15.33 26.32
N PHE A 554 9.84 14.93 25.46
CA PHE A 554 10.14 14.15 24.26
C PHE A 554 10.39 15.09 23.06
N PRO A 555 11.55 15.01 22.38
CA PRO A 555 11.85 15.87 21.24
C PRO A 555 10.81 15.81 20.12
N ALA A 556 10.19 14.65 19.89
CA ALA A 556 9.12 14.50 18.89
C ALA A 556 7.89 15.38 19.21
N ASN A 557 7.57 15.57 20.50
CA ASN A 557 6.46 16.43 20.91
C ASN A 557 6.83 17.91 20.80
N VAL A 558 8.10 18.27 21.03
CA VAL A 558 8.63 19.63 20.82
C VAL A 558 8.55 20.01 19.35
N ASP A 559 8.96 19.10 18.45
CA ASP A 559 8.93 19.29 16.98
C ASP A 559 7.51 19.30 16.38
N HIS A 560 6.49 18.98 17.18
CA HIS A 560 5.11 18.87 16.70
C HIS A 560 4.53 20.26 16.35
N PRO A 561 3.85 20.45 15.19
CA PRO A 561 3.31 21.74 14.77
C PRO A 561 2.42 22.44 15.82
N TYR A 562 1.60 21.65 16.54
CA TYR A 562 0.79 22.13 17.66
C TYR A 562 1.63 22.75 18.79
N ALA A 563 2.64 22.01 19.30
CA ALA A 563 3.49 22.48 20.39
C ALA A 563 4.35 23.67 19.98
N GLN A 564 4.79 23.70 18.72
CA GLN A 564 5.56 24.82 18.15
C GLN A 564 4.82 26.15 18.24
N THR A 565 3.48 26.14 18.25
CA THR A 565 2.69 27.37 18.46
C THR A 565 2.90 27.94 19.86
N TRP A 566 2.84 27.09 20.89
CA TRP A 566 3.11 27.46 22.28
C TRP A 566 4.56 27.85 22.50
N ILE A 567 5.51 27.08 21.96
CA ILE A 567 6.95 27.35 22.12
C ILE A 567 7.32 28.70 21.49
N LYS A 568 6.81 29.03 20.30
CA LYS A 568 7.02 30.34 19.66
C LYS A 568 6.46 31.49 20.50
N LEU A 569 5.29 31.29 21.11
CA LEU A 569 4.71 32.27 22.02
C LEU A 569 5.60 32.46 23.26
N PHE A 570 5.99 31.36 23.92
CA PHE A 570 6.85 31.41 25.09
C PHE A 570 8.20 32.05 24.79
N HIS A 571 8.77 31.74 23.62
CA HIS A 571 10.03 32.33 23.17
C HIS A 571 9.94 33.84 23.01
N LYS A 572 8.83 34.36 22.47
CA LYS A 572 8.57 35.80 22.41
C LYS A 572 8.49 36.42 23.80
N CYS A 573 7.75 35.79 24.72
CA CYS A 573 7.67 36.25 26.11
C CYS A 573 9.04 36.25 26.79
N GLY A 574 9.86 35.21 26.57
CA GLY A 574 11.18 35.04 27.20
C GLY A 574 12.22 36.10 26.83
N LYS A 575 11.98 36.90 25.77
CA LYS A 575 12.86 38.02 25.38
C LYS A 575 12.68 39.25 26.26
N VAL A 576 11.54 39.40 26.93
CA VAL A 576 11.25 40.59 27.74
C VAL A 576 12.01 40.55 29.07
N ASP A 577 12.70 41.64 29.39
CA ASP A 577 13.51 41.81 30.60
C ASP A 577 12.81 41.42 31.93
N ILE A 578 11.54 41.77 32.12
CA ILE A 578 10.80 41.42 33.34
C ILE A 578 10.52 39.91 33.46
N VAL A 579 10.38 39.22 32.32
CA VAL A 579 10.20 37.76 32.26
C VAL A 579 11.51 37.07 32.63
N GLN A 580 12.64 37.58 32.12
CA GLN A 580 13.97 37.08 32.44
C GLN A 580 14.32 37.26 33.93
N ASP A 581 14.00 38.42 34.52
CA ASP A 581 14.16 38.66 35.95
C ASP A 581 13.29 37.71 36.80
N GLY A 582 12.03 37.53 36.40
CA GLY A 582 11.14 36.56 37.05
C GLY A 582 11.67 35.14 36.96
N TRP A 583 12.23 34.74 35.82
CA TRP A 583 12.86 33.44 35.66
C TRP A 583 14.07 33.25 36.59
N GLN A 584 14.94 34.25 36.74
CA GLN A 584 16.05 34.16 37.70
C GLN A 584 15.57 34.02 39.14
N LYS A 585 14.42 34.63 39.47
CA LYS A 585 13.84 34.57 40.83
C LYS A 585 13.10 33.26 41.13
N PHE A 586 12.26 32.78 40.21
CA PHE A 586 11.36 31.65 40.44
C PHE A 586 11.81 30.35 39.79
N GLY A 587 12.63 30.42 38.73
CA GLY A 587 13.14 29.26 37.98
C GLY A 587 13.85 28.19 38.83
N PRO A 588 14.62 28.53 39.89
CA PRO A 588 15.26 27.55 40.76
C PRO A 588 14.28 26.58 41.45
N SER A 589 13.01 26.95 41.60
CA SER A 589 11.97 26.12 42.24
C SER A 589 11.41 25.04 41.31
N TYR A 590 11.67 25.11 40.00
CA TYR A 590 11.17 24.15 39.02
C TYR A 590 12.13 22.98 38.81
N THR A 591 11.61 21.89 38.23
CA THR A 591 12.41 20.68 37.98
C THR A 591 13.56 20.95 36.99
N PRO A 592 14.72 20.28 37.13
CA PRO A 592 15.84 20.45 36.21
C PRO A 592 15.51 20.18 34.74
N ARG A 593 14.52 19.29 34.48
CA ARG A 593 14.05 19.00 33.12
C ARG A 593 13.33 20.20 32.51
N PHE A 594 12.44 20.84 33.26
CA PHE A 594 11.77 22.06 32.80
C PHE A 594 12.76 23.23 32.65
N GLN A 595 13.70 23.38 33.59
CA GLN A 595 14.75 24.40 33.49
C GLN A 595 15.55 24.28 32.18
N ARG A 596 15.85 23.04 31.76
CA ARG A 596 16.52 22.79 30.49
C ARG A 596 15.67 23.23 29.29
N PHE A 597 14.41 22.84 29.24
CA PHE A 597 13.46 23.28 28.20
C PHE A 597 13.30 24.82 28.14
N ALA A 598 13.17 25.46 29.31
CA ALA A 598 13.07 26.91 29.43
C ALA A 598 14.30 27.62 28.83
N VAL A 599 15.50 27.07 29.00
CA VAL A 599 16.73 27.66 28.45
C VAL A 599 16.92 27.30 26.97
N GLU A 600 16.76 26.03 26.61
CA GLU A 600 17.10 25.52 25.26
C GLU A 600 16.02 25.86 24.22
N ASP A 601 14.73 25.68 24.55
CA ASP A 601 13.62 25.82 23.60
C ASP A 601 12.88 27.16 23.73
N VAL A 602 12.73 27.66 24.97
CA VAL A 602 12.08 28.97 25.22
C VAL A 602 13.08 30.12 25.11
N GLY A 603 14.38 29.89 25.36
CA GLY A 603 15.42 30.93 25.26
C GLY A 603 15.54 31.84 26.49
N LEU A 604 15.08 31.38 27.66
CA LEU A 604 15.30 32.07 28.93
C LEU A 604 16.78 31.98 29.36
N PRO A 605 17.28 32.94 30.16
CA PRO A 605 18.67 32.94 30.58
C PRO A 605 18.97 31.74 31.49
N ARG A 606 20.22 31.26 31.45
CA ARG A 606 20.68 30.24 32.40
C ARG A 606 20.56 30.78 33.82
N LEU A 607 20.02 29.96 34.71
CA LEU A 607 19.94 30.29 36.13
C LEU A 607 21.36 30.46 36.68
N THR A 608 21.61 31.57 37.35
CA THR A 608 22.89 31.77 38.05
C THR A 608 22.99 30.75 39.17
N ALA A 609 24.11 30.01 39.24
CA ALA A 609 24.37 29.09 40.35
C ALA A 609 24.21 29.83 41.68
N PRO A 610 23.61 29.21 42.72
CA PRO A 610 23.64 29.82 44.03
C PRO A 610 25.10 30.07 44.37
N GLY A 611 25.45 31.34 44.62
CA GLY A 611 26.76 31.67 45.17
C GLY A 611 27.02 30.83 46.41
N PRO A 612 28.29 30.47 46.72
CA PRO A 612 28.60 29.65 47.88
C PRO A 612 27.91 30.28 49.09
N ALA A 613 27.09 29.48 49.78
CA ALA A 613 26.46 29.90 51.02
C ALA A 613 27.58 30.37 51.96
N ILE A 614 27.64 31.67 52.20
CA ILE A 614 28.49 32.23 53.24
C ILE A 614 27.79 31.88 54.55
N ASN A 615 28.45 30.97 55.29
CA ASN A 615 28.07 30.35 56.57
C ASN A 615 27.11 31.12 57.46
#